data_AF-A0A3D0LST1-F1
#
_entry.id   AF-A0A3D0LST1-F1
#
_cell.length_a   1.000
_cell.length_b   1.000
_cell.length_c   1.000
_cell.angle_alpha   90.00
_cell.angle_beta   90.00
_cell.angle_gamma   90.00
#
_symmetry.space_group_name_H-M   'P 1'
#
loop_
_entity.id
_entity.type
_entity.pdbx_description
1 polymer ?
#
loop_
_entity_poly.entity_id
_entity_poly.type
_entity_poly.pdbx_seq_one_letter_code
_entity_poly.pdbx_strand_id
1 'polypeptide(L)'
;HCVQRIESLRDVCRNAPLPEQIDHMLAQSGLSAHYQKDKQDADRLQNLNELINAAAAFATEADDSWLDEMGVSAAASADSGQTDNAQLAAFLAHAALEAGEHQAGNGQDALQLMTVHAAKGLEFNAVFVSGLEDGLFPHENSRLEADGLAEERRLLYVAITRARRRLTLSFSQSRMLHGQMRYNIPSRFLEEIPASLIQLLGYAAGVQRKDAIPAPRRAETDGQGFRIGQNVRHPKFGEGMIIDCEGRGADTRVRVKFGSGDPKWLALEYAKLAPV
;
A
#
# COMPACT_ATOMS: atom_id res chain seq x y z
N HIS A 1 -28.77 27.63 1.36
CA HIS A 1 -27.34 27.30 1.21
C HIS A 1 -27.01 25.84 1.55
N CYS A 2 -27.17 25.36 2.80
CA CYS A 2 -26.86 23.96 3.13
C CYS A 2 -27.77 22.94 2.43
N VAL A 3 -29.09 23.18 2.38
CA VAL A 3 -30.05 22.30 1.70
C VAL A 3 -29.74 22.17 0.20
N GLN A 4 -29.44 23.30 -0.47
CA GLN A 4 -29.04 23.31 -1.88
C GLN A 4 -27.76 22.52 -2.16
N ARG A 5 -26.79 22.53 -1.23
CA ARG A 5 -25.58 21.69 -1.35
C ARG A 5 -25.89 20.20 -1.22
N ILE A 6 -26.79 19.82 -0.32
CA ILE A 6 -27.21 18.42 -0.14
C ILE A 6 -27.99 17.93 -1.37
N GLU A 7 -28.87 18.77 -1.93
CA GLU A 7 -29.59 18.45 -3.16
C GLU A 7 -28.65 18.31 -4.36
N SER A 8 -27.70 19.24 -4.50
CA SER A 8 -26.64 19.15 -5.54
C SER A 8 -25.78 17.89 -5.39
N LEU A 9 -25.45 17.49 -4.16
CA LEU A 9 -24.71 16.26 -3.89
C LEU A 9 -25.52 15.02 -4.29
N ARG A 10 -26.81 14.99 -3.93
CA ARG A 10 -27.71 13.89 -4.29
C ARG A 10 -27.81 13.71 -5.80
N ASP A 11 -27.87 14.81 -6.55
CA ASP A 11 -27.98 14.74 -8.01
C ASP A 11 -26.68 14.30 -8.68
N VAL A 12 -25.52 14.75 -8.18
CA VAL A 12 -24.20 14.34 -8.70
C VAL A 12 -23.90 12.87 -8.38
N CYS A 13 -24.28 12.39 -7.21
CA CYS A 13 -24.00 11.01 -6.81
C CYS A 13 -24.98 9.97 -7.40
N ARG A 14 -26.08 10.40 -8.04
CA ARG A 14 -27.21 9.52 -8.39
C ARG A 14 -26.85 8.33 -9.30
N ASN A 15 -25.84 8.49 -10.16
CA ASN A 15 -25.40 7.47 -11.12
C ASN A 15 -23.89 7.21 -11.05
N ALA A 16 -23.24 7.66 -9.97
CA ALA A 16 -21.80 7.51 -9.81
C ALA A 16 -21.52 6.20 -9.06
N PRO A 17 -20.47 5.43 -9.42
CA PRO A 17 -19.98 4.31 -8.61
C PRO A 17 -19.68 4.73 -7.17
N LEU A 18 -19.82 3.81 -6.22
CA LEU A 18 -19.61 4.09 -4.79
C LEU A 18 -18.31 4.86 -4.46
N PRO A 19 -17.14 4.55 -5.04
CA PRO A 19 -15.91 5.32 -4.81
C PRO A 19 -16.00 6.78 -5.29
N GLU A 20 -16.65 6.99 -6.44
CA GLU A 20 -16.87 8.33 -7.01
C GLU A 20 -17.89 9.14 -6.20
N GLN A 21 -18.92 8.49 -5.64
CA GLN A 21 -19.85 9.14 -4.72
C GLN A 21 -19.14 9.70 -3.48
N ILE A 22 -18.23 8.92 -2.89
CA ILE A 22 -17.43 9.34 -1.72
C ILE A 22 -16.49 10.49 -2.11
N ASP A 23 -15.79 10.39 -3.24
CA ASP A 23 -14.90 11.45 -3.72
C ASP A 23 -15.65 12.78 -3.96
N HIS A 24 -16.81 12.73 -4.62
CA HIS A 24 -17.68 13.90 -4.82
C HIS A 24 -18.16 14.52 -3.49
N MET A 25 -18.49 13.70 -2.50
CA MET A 25 -18.86 14.17 -1.16
C MET A 25 -17.68 14.90 -0.48
N LEU A 26 -16.48 14.34 -0.55
CA LEU A 26 -15.28 14.93 0.06
C LEU A 26 -14.89 16.26 -0.62
N ALA A 27 -15.06 16.35 -1.93
CA ALA A 27 -14.82 17.57 -2.70
C ALA A 27 -15.85 18.68 -2.38
N GLN A 28 -17.15 18.40 -2.45
CA GLN A 28 -18.19 19.43 -2.28
C GLN A 28 -18.41 19.85 -0.82
N SER A 29 -18.13 18.96 0.14
CA SER A 29 -18.11 19.33 1.56
C SER A 29 -16.99 20.34 1.87
N GLY A 30 -15.95 20.39 1.04
CA GLY A 30 -14.75 21.18 1.25
C GLY A 30 -13.77 20.55 2.24
N LEU A 31 -13.98 19.29 2.65
CA LEU A 31 -13.15 18.61 3.63
C LEU A 31 -11.75 18.31 3.08
N SER A 32 -11.63 17.87 1.83
CA SER A 32 -10.34 17.68 1.17
C SER A 32 -9.57 19.00 1.05
N ALA A 33 -10.26 20.07 0.62
CA ALA A 33 -9.65 21.39 0.51
C ALA A 33 -9.26 22.00 1.86
N HIS A 34 -9.94 21.62 2.95
CA HIS A 34 -9.59 22.03 4.31
C HIS A 34 -8.27 21.40 4.74
N TYR A 35 -8.13 20.08 4.64
CA TYR A 35 -6.92 19.37 5.05
C TYR A 35 -5.73 19.59 4.11
N GLN A 36 -5.95 20.01 2.86
CA GLN A 36 -4.86 20.41 1.95
C GLN A 36 -4.15 21.70 2.36
N LYS A 37 -4.76 22.55 3.20
CA LYS A 37 -4.17 23.83 3.59
C LYS A 37 -3.04 23.68 4.60
N ASP A 38 -3.05 22.62 5.40
CA ASP A 38 -2.04 22.37 6.42
C ASP A 38 -1.23 21.13 6.09
N LYS A 39 0.10 21.26 6.11
CA LYS A 39 1.01 20.13 5.91
C LYS A 39 0.90 19.09 7.04
N GLN A 40 0.43 19.48 8.22
CA GLN A 40 0.23 18.57 9.36
C GLN A 40 -0.97 17.64 9.18
N ASP A 41 -1.89 17.94 8.26
CA ASP A 41 -3.10 17.14 8.01
C ASP A 41 -2.94 16.16 6.83
N ALA A 42 -1.71 15.94 6.36
CA ALA A 42 -1.41 14.97 5.30
C ALA A 42 -1.94 13.56 5.64
N ASP A 43 -1.79 13.13 6.89
CA ASP A 43 -2.31 11.85 7.38
C ASP A 43 -3.84 11.77 7.30
N ARG A 44 -4.54 12.88 7.52
CA ARG A 44 -6.00 12.93 7.41
C ARG A 44 -6.44 12.80 5.96
N LEU A 45 -5.75 13.44 5.02
CA LEU A 45 -6.00 13.26 3.59
C LEU A 45 -5.75 11.82 3.16
N GLN A 46 -4.71 11.18 3.70
CA GLN A 46 -4.43 9.77 3.45
C GLN A 46 -5.56 8.87 3.96
N ASN A 47 -6.07 9.11 5.17
CA ASN A 47 -7.22 8.36 5.71
C ASN A 47 -8.48 8.54 4.85
N LEU A 48 -8.71 9.74 4.29
CA LEU A 48 -9.83 9.99 3.39
C LEU A 48 -9.67 9.24 2.05
N ASN A 49 -8.46 9.18 1.49
CA ASN A 49 -8.18 8.38 0.30
C ASN A 49 -8.34 6.89 0.57
N GLU A 50 -7.99 6.43 1.78
CA GLU A 50 -8.17 5.04 2.16
C GLU A 50 -9.64 4.66 2.26
N LEU A 51 -10.51 5.58 2.68
CA LEU A 51 -11.96 5.39 2.63
C LEU A 51 -12.47 5.16 1.19
N ILE A 52 -11.93 5.89 0.21
CA ILE A 52 -12.27 5.69 -1.21
C ILE A 52 -11.79 4.31 -1.69
N ASN A 53 -10.57 3.91 -1.31
CA ASN A 53 -10.04 2.59 -1.68
C ASN A 53 -10.84 1.44 -1.04
N ALA A 54 -11.21 1.58 0.23
CA ALA A 54 -12.04 0.60 0.95
C ALA A 54 -13.41 0.45 0.27
N ALA A 55 -14.02 1.56 -0.14
CA ALA A 55 -15.26 1.54 -0.90
C ALA A 55 -15.09 0.90 -2.30
N ALA A 56 -13.94 1.09 -2.96
CA ALA A 56 -13.64 0.47 -4.24
C ALA A 56 -13.49 -1.05 -4.10
N ALA A 57 -12.75 -1.51 -3.09
CA ALA A 57 -12.61 -2.93 -2.77
C ALA A 57 -13.98 -3.55 -2.45
N PHE A 58 -14.78 -2.89 -1.60
CA PHE A 58 -16.14 -3.33 -1.29
C PHE A 58 -17.01 -3.42 -2.53
N ALA A 59 -17.01 -2.41 -3.41
CA ALA A 59 -17.80 -2.43 -4.63
C ALA A 59 -17.40 -3.55 -5.61
N THR A 60 -16.14 -4.02 -5.56
CA THR A 60 -15.68 -5.16 -6.36
C THR A 60 -15.93 -6.52 -5.72
N GLU A 61 -15.95 -6.59 -4.38
CA GLU A 61 -16.10 -7.84 -3.62
C GLU A 61 -17.56 -8.14 -3.24
N ALA A 62 -18.40 -7.11 -3.13
CA ALA A 62 -19.83 -7.24 -2.91
C ALA A 62 -20.51 -7.80 -4.17
N ASP A 63 -20.48 -9.13 -4.29
CA ASP A 63 -21.31 -9.85 -5.24
C ASP A 63 -22.79 -9.75 -4.85
N ASP A 64 -23.70 -9.81 -5.82
CA ASP A 64 -25.16 -9.69 -5.60
C ASP A 64 -25.67 -10.67 -4.52
N SER A 65 -25.02 -11.83 -4.40
CA SER A 65 -25.31 -12.84 -3.38
C SER A 65 -25.10 -12.34 -1.94
N TRP A 66 -24.16 -11.44 -1.69
CA TRP A 66 -23.86 -10.92 -0.35
C TRP A 66 -24.84 -9.81 0.06
N LEU A 67 -25.28 -9.00 -0.92
CA LEU A 67 -26.31 -7.97 -0.74
C LEU A 67 -27.66 -8.58 -0.36
N ASP A 68 -28.01 -9.72 -0.97
CA ASP A 68 -29.21 -10.48 -0.64
C ASP A 68 -29.16 -11.10 0.76
N GLU A 69 -28.00 -11.62 1.19
CA GLU A 69 -27.82 -12.24 2.51
C GLU A 69 -27.89 -11.21 3.65
N MET A 70 -27.39 -9.99 3.44
CA MET A 70 -27.52 -8.90 4.41
C MET A 70 -28.95 -8.32 4.49
N GLY A 71 -29.90 -8.83 3.70
CA GLY A 71 -31.26 -8.31 3.64
C GLY A 71 -31.34 -6.89 3.06
N VAL A 72 -30.24 -6.41 2.47
CA VAL A 72 -30.17 -5.17 1.70
C VAL A 72 -30.49 -5.50 0.24
N SER A 73 -31.47 -6.36 0.01
CA SER A 73 -31.93 -6.66 -1.33
C SER A 73 -32.50 -5.38 -1.95
N ALA A 74 -32.20 -5.17 -3.23
CA ALA A 74 -32.86 -4.19 -4.10
C ALA A 74 -34.36 -4.50 -4.32
N ALA A 75 -35.03 -5.21 -3.39
CA ALA A 75 -36.41 -5.65 -3.48
C ALA A 75 -37.44 -4.58 -3.03
N ALA A 76 -37.04 -3.30 -3.01
CA ALA A 76 -37.96 -2.19 -2.79
C ALA A 76 -37.91 -1.12 -3.90
N SER A 77 -37.57 -1.47 -5.14
CA SER A 77 -37.83 -0.56 -6.27
C SER A 77 -37.61 -1.23 -7.63
N ALA A 78 -38.71 -1.70 -8.23
CA ALA A 78 -38.83 -1.84 -9.68
C ALA A 78 -38.96 -0.47 -10.38
N ASP A 79 -38.18 0.52 -9.91
CA ASP A 79 -38.06 1.85 -10.50
C ASP A 79 -36.56 2.14 -10.65
N SER A 80 -36.12 2.31 -11.89
CA SER A 80 -34.75 2.12 -12.38
C SER A 80 -33.76 3.23 -11.97
N GLY A 81 -33.67 3.55 -10.68
CA GLY A 81 -32.73 4.54 -10.12
C GLY A 81 -32.40 4.38 -8.63
N GLN A 82 -32.64 3.22 -8.02
CA GLN A 82 -32.46 2.98 -6.57
C GLN A 82 -31.40 1.91 -6.22
N THR A 83 -30.84 1.23 -7.20
CA THR A 83 -29.79 0.20 -7.02
C THR A 83 -28.50 0.79 -6.43
N ASP A 84 -28.13 2.02 -6.83
CA ASP A 84 -26.89 2.69 -6.40
C ASP A 84 -26.94 3.12 -4.92
N ASN A 85 -28.15 3.32 -4.38
CA ASN A 85 -28.35 3.62 -2.97
C ASN A 85 -28.28 2.35 -2.09
N ALA A 86 -28.58 1.18 -2.66
CA ALA A 86 -28.46 -0.09 -1.97
C ALA A 86 -27.00 -0.44 -1.68
N GLN A 87 -26.08 -0.19 -2.63
CA GLN A 87 -24.64 -0.40 -2.42
C GLN A 87 -24.07 0.53 -1.35
N LEU A 88 -24.44 1.82 -1.35
CA LEU A 88 -24.03 2.75 -0.30
C LEU A 88 -24.59 2.34 1.07
N ALA A 89 -25.87 1.94 1.14
CA ALA A 89 -26.48 1.46 2.37
C ALA A 89 -25.80 0.19 2.90
N ALA A 90 -25.49 -0.76 2.01
CA ALA A 90 -24.77 -1.99 2.35
C ALA A 90 -23.36 -1.70 2.84
N PHE A 91 -22.62 -0.80 2.17
CA PHE A 91 -21.29 -0.38 2.61
C PHE A 91 -21.32 0.26 4.01
N LEU A 92 -22.28 1.15 4.27
CA LEU A 92 -22.43 1.77 5.60
C LEU A 92 -22.82 0.75 6.67
N ALA A 93 -23.67 -0.22 6.35
CA ALA A 93 -24.03 -1.30 7.26
C ALA A 93 -22.83 -2.20 7.59
N HIS A 94 -22.05 -2.59 6.57
CA HIS A 94 -20.83 -3.35 6.74
C HIS A 94 -19.78 -2.57 7.56
N ALA A 95 -19.52 -1.31 7.22
CA ALA A 95 -18.60 -0.46 7.96
C ALA A 95 -19.04 -0.27 9.42
N ALA A 96 -20.34 -0.14 9.70
CA ALA A 96 -20.86 -0.03 11.07
C ALA A 96 -20.73 -1.32 11.88
N LEU A 97 -20.86 -2.48 11.23
CA LEU A 97 -20.68 -3.79 11.87
C LEU A 97 -19.20 -4.08 12.16
N GLU A 98 -18.32 -3.81 11.19
CA GLU A 98 -16.88 -3.97 11.36
C GLU A 98 -16.28 -2.95 12.34
N ALA A 99 -16.84 -1.74 12.40
CA ALA A 99 -16.44 -0.69 13.34
C ALA A 99 -16.93 -0.99 14.77
N GLY A 100 -16.39 -2.02 15.39
CA GLY A 100 -16.59 -2.30 16.81
C GLY A 100 -16.44 -3.78 17.19
N GLU A 101 -16.84 -4.70 16.33
CA GLU A 101 -16.86 -6.15 16.63
C GLU A 101 -15.47 -6.71 16.92
N HIS A 102 -14.42 -6.15 16.29
CA HIS A 102 -13.03 -6.59 16.43
C HIS A 102 -12.17 -5.72 17.35
N GLN A 103 -12.75 -4.71 18.01
CA GLN A 103 -12.02 -3.89 18.97
C GLN A 103 -12.14 -4.48 20.38
N ALA A 104 -11.03 -5.01 20.87
CA ALA A 104 -10.95 -5.51 22.23
C ALA A 104 -11.05 -4.36 23.24
N GLY A 105 -11.89 -4.54 24.25
CA GLY A 105 -12.02 -3.62 25.38
C GLY A 105 -10.75 -3.61 26.26
N ASN A 106 -10.66 -2.61 27.14
CA ASN A 106 -9.49 -2.45 28.00
C ASN A 106 -9.30 -3.68 28.91
N GLY A 107 -8.12 -4.32 28.83
CA GLY A 107 -7.79 -5.51 29.61
C GLY A 107 -8.20 -6.86 28.99
N GLN A 108 -8.70 -6.88 27.76
CA GLN A 108 -8.94 -8.11 27.02
C GLN A 108 -7.69 -8.59 26.26
N ASP A 109 -7.51 -9.91 26.16
CA ASP A 109 -6.42 -10.51 25.39
C ASP A 109 -6.64 -10.29 23.89
N ALA A 110 -5.86 -9.38 23.30
CA ALA A 110 -5.95 -9.06 21.89
C ALA A 110 -4.60 -8.62 21.30
N LEU A 111 -4.50 -8.69 19.98
CA LEU A 111 -3.36 -8.13 19.24
C LEU A 111 -3.42 -6.60 19.31
N GLN A 112 -2.35 -5.99 19.81
CA GLN A 112 -2.24 -4.54 19.86
C GLN A 112 -1.60 -4.01 18.58
N LEU A 113 -2.38 -3.26 17.81
CA LEU A 113 -1.91 -2.54 16.62
C LEU A 113 -1.72 -1.08 16.97
N MET A 114 -0.53 -0.54 16.69
CA MET A 114 -0.19 0.84 17.01
C MET A 114 0.94 1.34 16.12
N THR A 115 1.12 2.65 16.07
CA THR A 115 2.29 3.25 15.43
C THR A 115 3.54 3.07 16.30
N VAL A 116 4.73 3.15 15.69
CA VAL A 116 6.00 3.05 16.42
C VAL A 116 6.12 4.12 17.52
N HIS A 117 5.60 5.32 17.27
CA HIS A 117 5.56 6.42 18.23
C HIS A 117 4.74 6.08 19.49
N ALA A 118 3.57 5.47 19.29
CA ALA A 118 2.67 5.08 20.38
C ALA A 118 3.25 3.94 21.24
N ALA A 119 4.17 3.14 20.70
CA ALA A 119 4.79 2.04 21.41
C ALA A 119 5.86 2.49 22.45
N LYS A 120 6.20 3.77 22.51
CA LYS A 120 7.24 4.29 23.42
C LYS A 120 6.88 4.01 24.88
N GLY A 121 7.78 3.34 25.59
CA GLY A 121 7.60 2.97 27.00
C GLY A 121 6.78 1.70 27.23
N LEU A 122 6.27 1.07 26.17
CA LEU A 122 5.60 -0.24 26.23
C LEU A 122 6.59 -1.36 25.90
N GLU A 123 6.30 -2.59 26.30
CA GLU A 123 7.11 -3.75 25.96
C GLU A 123 6.23 -4.99 25.79
N PHE A 124 6.59 -5.83 24.82
CA PHE A 124 5.80 -7.01 24.43
C PHE A 124 6.68 -8.25 24.32
N ASN A 125 6.09 -9.43 24.58
CA ASN A 125 6.81 -10.69 24.41
C ASN A 125 7.19 -10.93 22.93
N ALA A 126 6.28 -10.58 22.01
CA ALA A 126 6.50 -10.65 20.57
C ALA A 126 6.11 -9.32 19.91
N VAL A 127 6.94 -8.84 18.98
CA VAL A 127 6.69 -7.61 18.21
C VAL A 127 6.86 -7.91 16.73
N PHE A 128 5.90 -7.44 15.94
CA PHE A 128 5.94 -7.45 14.48
C PHE A 128 6.08 -6.01 14.00
N VAL A 129 7.18 -5.71 13.31
CA VAL A 129 7.38 -4.42 12.65
C VAL A 129 7.18 -4.64 11.16
N SER A 130 6.07 -4.13 10.63
CA SER A 130 5.70 -4.26 9.22
C SER A 130 5.98 -2.98 8.44
N GLY A 131 6.09 -3.09 7.12
CA GLY A 131 6.24 -1.94 6.24
C GLY A 131 7.63 -1.32 6.27
N LEU A 132 8.67 -2.14 6.52
CA LEU A 132 10.06 -1.70 6.45
C LEU A 132 10.49 -1.57 4.99
N GLU A 133 10.04 -0.48 4.39
CA GLU A 133 10.16 -0.17 2.97
C GLU A 133 10.73 1.25 2.82
N ASP A 134 11.70 1.44 1.94
CA ASP A 134 12.28 2.76 1.65
C ASP A 134 11.19 3.67 1.06
N GLY A 135 10.90 4.80 1.71
CA GLY A 135 9.80 5.71 1.36
C GLY A 135 8.60 5.60 2.30
N LEU A 136 8.42 4.46 2.97
CA LEU A 136 7.44 4.28 4.05
C LEU A 136 8.11 4.34 5.42
N PHE A 137 9.15 3.55 5.64
CA PHE A 137 9.97 3.56 6.84
C PHE A 137 11.44 3.22 6.50
N PRO A 138 12.32 4.21 6.26
CA PRO A 138 12.15 5.63 6.56
C PRO A 138 11.13 6.34 5.67
N HIS A 139 10.32 7.21 6.27
CA HIS A 139 9.31 7.98 5.55
C HIS A 139 9.95 8.95 4.54
N GLU A 140 9.36 9.13 3.37
CA GLU A 140 9.93 9.96 2.29
C GLU A 140 10.22 11.41 2.74
N ASN A 141 9.34 11.98 3.58
CA ASN A 141 9.52 13.34 4.12
C ASN A 141 10.80 13.50 4.95
N SER A 142 11.23 12.45 5.65
CA SER A 142 12.45 12.46 6.48
C SER A 142 13.72 12.72 5.67
N ARG A 143 13.68 12.52 4.34
CA ARG A 143 14.78 12.80 3.43
C ARG A 143 14.99 14.29 3.17
N LEU A 144 13.94 15.09 3.35
CA LEU A 144 13.95 16.53 3.11
C LEU A 144 14.33 17.31 4.37
N GLU A 145 14.22 16.68 5.54
CA GLU A 145 14.51 17.28 6.84
C GLU A 145 15.98 17.08 7.24
N ALA A 146 16.56 18.10 7.88
CA ALA A 146 17.86 17.97 8.51
C ALA A 146 17.76 16.94 9.66
N ASP A 147 18.64 15.94 9.67
CA ASP A 147 18.64 14.80 10.60
C ASP A 147 17.40 13.89 10.56
N GLY A 148 16.47 14.06 9.60
CA GLY A 148 15.24 13.26 9.54
C GLY A 148 15.50 11.75 9.45
N LEU A 149 16.48 11.32 8.65
CA LEU A 149 16.90 9.91 8.60
C LEU A 149 17.44 9.39 9.94
N ALA A 150 18.12 10.24 10.72
CA ALA A 150 18.63 9.84 12.02
C ALA A 150 17.47 9.67 13.03
N GLU A 151 16.42 10.48 12.92
CA GLU A 151 15.21 10.35 13.73
C GLU A 151 14.42 9.08 13.37
N GLU A 152 14.20 8.80 12.08
CA GLU A 152 13.56 7.56 11.64
C GLU A 152 14.35 6.32 12.11
N ARG A 153 15.69 6.38 12.10
CA ARG A 153 16.54 5.31 12.66
C ARG A 153 16.30 5.14 14.17
N ARG A 154 16.15 6.23 14.93
CA ARG A 154 15.81 6.18 16.36
C ARG A 154 14.43 5.56 16.58
N LEU A 155 13.46 5.86 15.72
CA LEU A 155 12.14 5.23 15.77
C LEU A 155 12.24 3.72 15.56
N LEU A 156 13.01 3.26 14.56
CA LEU A 156 13.20 1.83 14.35
C LEU A 156 13.90 1.18 15.55
N TYR A 157 14.91 1.83 16.12
CA TYR A 157 15.55 1.37 17.36
C TYR A 157 14.54 1.23 18.51
N VAL A 158 13.64 2.20 18.68
CA VAL A 158 12.55 2.11 19.66
C VAL A 158 11.68 0.88 19.37
N ALA A 159 11.23 0.68 18.13
CA ALA A 159 10.40 -0.46 17.74
C ALA A 159 11.07 -1.82 18.04
N ILE A 160 12.35 -1.97 17.65
CA ILE A 160 13.16 -3.17 17.89
C ILE A 160 13.26 -3.46 19.39
N THR A 161 13.53 -2.44 20.20
CA THR A 161 13.70 -2.60 21.65
C THR A 161 12.40 -2.80 22.42
N ARG A 162 11.22 -2.74 21.78
CA ARG A 162 9.96 -3.09 22.45
C ARG A 162 9.79 -4.61 22.57
N ALA A 163 10.56 -5.41 21.82
CA ALA A 163 10.48 -6.87 21.82
C ALA A 163 11.32 -7.48 22.94
N ARG A 164 10.69 -8.28 23.81
CA ARG A 164 11.39 -9.02 24.88
C ARG A 164 11.93 -10.37 24.46
N ARG A 165 11.21 -11.09 23.59
CA ARG A 165 11.57 -12.47 23.19
C ARG A 165 11.65 -12.67 21.69
N ARG A 166 10.69 -12.14 20.94
CA ARG A 166 10.62 -12.36 19.49
C ARG A 166 10.35 -11.06 18.75
N LEU A 167 11.20 -10.79 17.77
CA LEU A 167 11.05 -9.69 16.83
C LEU A 167 10.89 -10.27 15.43
N THR A 168 9.92 -9.79 14.68
CA THR A 168 9.75 -10.14 13.26
C THR A 168 9.64 -8.85 12.46
N LEU A 169 10.48 -8.73 11.45
CA LEU A 169 10.58 -7.57 10.57
C LEU A 169 10.03 -8.00 9.20
N SER A 170 9.15 -7.20 8.60
CA SER A 170 8.59 -7.50 7.29
C SER A 170 8.53 -6.29 6.37
N PHE A 171 8.65 -6.57 5.07
CA PHE A 171 8.47 -5.62 3.98
C PHE A 171 7.67 -6.30 2.87
N SER A 172 6.92 -5.52 2.10
CA SER A 172 6.17 -6.00 0.94
C SER A 172 6.94 -5.72 -0.36
N GLN A 173 6.90 -6.65 -1.32
CA GLN A 173 7.48 -6.42 -2.67
C GLN A 173 6.62 -5.45 -3.49
N SER A 174 5.31 -5.50 -3.28
CA SER A 174 4.34 -4.57 -3.85
C SER A 174 3.27 -4.20 -2.82
N ARG A 175 2.78 -2.97 -2.91
CA ARG A 175 1.73 -2.42 -2.03
C ARG A 175 0.83 -1.52 -2.84
N MET A 176 -0.48 -1.65 -2.64
CA MET A 176 -1.43 -0.63 -3.05
C MET A 176 -1.37 0.51 -2.03
N LEU A 177 -0.96 1.71 -2.45
CA LEU A 177 -0.97 2.90 -1.60
C LEU A 177 -1.61 4.05 -2.38
N HIS A 178 -2.65 4.66 -1.84
CA HIS A 178 -3.42 5.71 -2.52
C HIS A 178 -3.95 5.29 -3.90
N GLY A 179 -4.47 4.06 -4.00
CA GLY A 179 -5.00 3.51 -5.26
C GLY A 179 -3.95 3.23 -6.34
N GLN A 180 -2.66 3.40 -6.04
CA GLN A 180 -1.57 3.09 -6.96
C GLN A 180 -0.76 1.90 -6.45
N MET A 181 -0.55 0.91 -7.31
CA MET A 181 0.38 -0.18 -7.04
C MET A 181 1.80 0.36 -7.09
N ARG A 182 2.48 0.35 -5.94
CA ARG A 182 3.89 0.69 -5.80
C ARG A 182 4.70 -0.57 -5.57
N TYR A 183 5.83 -0.67 -6.26
CA TYR A 183 6.85 -1.68 -5.99
C TYR A 183 7.85 -1.10 -4.99
N ASN A 184 8.00 -1.78 -3.87
CA ASN A 184 8.69 -1.21 -2.71
C ASN A 184 10.07 -1.83 -2.56
N ILE A 185 11.04 -0.97 -2.24
CA ILE A 185 12.41 -1.37 -1.95
C ILE A 185 12.47 -1.68 -0.45
N PRO A 186 13.14 -2.75 -0.01
CA PRO A 186 13.37 -3.00 1.42
C PRO A 186 14.00 -1.78 2.08
N SER A 187 13.61 -1.47 3.32
CA SER A 187 14.19 -0.37 4.08
C SER A 187 15.69 -0.51 4.19
N ARG A 188 16.42 0.58 3.94
CA ARG A 188 17.88 0.65 4.14
C ARG A 188 18.31 0.23 5.55
N PHE A 189 17.44 0.40 6.55
CA PHE A 189 17.77 0.04 7.93
C PHE A 189 17.90 -1.47 8.13
N LEU A 190 17.35 -2.30 7.24
CA LEU A 190 17.55 -3.75 7.28
C LEU A 190 19.01 -4.13 6.99
N GLU A 191 19.71 -3.36 6.16
CA GLU A 191 21.13 -3.57 5.84
C GLU A 191 22.04 -3.15 7.00
N GLU A 192 21.57 -2.25 7.88
CA GLU A 192 22.30 -1.82 9.08
C GLU A 192 22.30 -2.90 10.18
N ILE A 193 21.38 -3.87 10.12
CA ILE A 193 21.30 -4.97 11.09
C ILE A 193 22.28 -6.07 10.66
N PRO A 194 23.18 -6.54 11.57
CA PRO A 194 24.12 -7.61 11.25
C PRO A 194 23.40 -8.86 10.73
N ALA A 195 23.78 -9.34 9.54
CA ALA A 195 23.14 -10.47 8.88
C ALA A 195 23.16 -11.76 9.71
N SER A 196 24.14 -11.94 10.59
CA SER A 196 24.22 -13.07 11.53
C SER A 196 23.08 -13.11 12.55
N LEU A 197 22.41 -11.98 12.77
CA LEU A 197 21.27 -11.84 13.69
C LEU A 197 19.92 -11.99 12.99
N ILE A 198 19.90 -12.07 11.65
CA ILE A 198 18.68 -12.12 10.86
C ILE A 198 18.44 -13.56 10.37
N GLN A 199 17.24 -14.06 10.67
CA GLN A 199 16.72 -15.25 10.03
C GLN A 199 15.65 -14.84 9.01
N LEU A 200 15.92 -15.07 7.72
CA LEU A 200 14.96 -14.79 6.66
C LEU A 200 13.82 -15.83 6.67
N LEU A 201 12.58 -15.35 6.78
CA LEU A 201 11.37 -16.17 6.79
C LEU A 201 10.58 -15.92 5.50
N GLY A 202 10.58 -16.88 4.58
CA GLY A 202 9.90 -16.78 3.27
C GLY A 202 10.34 -17.89 2.32
N TYR A 203 9.66 -18.05 1.17
CA TYR A 203 9.79 -19.17 0.20
C TYR A 203 11.23 -19.47 -0.32
N ALA A 204 12.21 -18.63 0.01
CA ALA A 204 13.63 -18.86 -0.27
C ALA A 204 14.36 -19.68 0.83
N ALA A 205 13.73 -20.00 1.96
CA ALA A 205 14.33 -20.77 3.06
C ALA A 205 14.44 -22.30 2.79
N GLY A 206 14.14 -22.76 1.56
CA GLY A 206 14.12 -24.18 1.21
C GLY A 206 14.67 -24.58 -0.17
N VAL A 207 15.20 -23.66 -0.98
CA VAL A 207 15.88 -24.03 -2.23
C VAL A 207 17.38 -24.01 -1.98
N GLN A 208 17.88 -25.13 -1.46
CA GLN A 208 19.24 -25.56 -1.73
C GLN A 208 19.46 -25.43 -3.24
N ARG A 209 20.34 -24.52 -3.65
CA ARG A 209 20.83 -24.43 -5.02
C ARG A 209 21.47 -25.77 -5.38
N LYS A 210 20.71 -26.66 -6.01
CA LYS A 210 21.20 -27.78 -6.82
C LYS A 210 20.06 -28.26 -7.71
N ASP A 211 20.40 -28.34 -8.97
CA ASP A 211 19.66 -28.88 -10.09
C ASP A 211 18.61 -27.97 -10.73
N ALA A 212 18.90 -27.66 -11.99
CA ALA A 212 18.11 -26.88 -12.92
C ALA A 212 16.70 -27.50 -13.10
N ILE A 213 15.67 -26.65 -13.08
CA ILE A 213 14.31 -27.00 -13.51
C ILE A 213 13.81 -25.88 -14.46
N PRO A 214 13.20 -26.26 -15.60
CA PRO A 214 13.03 -25.40 -16.77
C PRO A 214 11.98 -24.31 -16.60
N ALA A 215 12.15 -23.26 -17.41
CA ALA A 215 11.35 -22.04 -17.42
C ALA A 215 9.82 -22.30 -17.43
N PRO A 216 9.03 -21.56 -16.63
CA PRO A 216 7.59 -21.58 -16.73
C PRO A 216 7.14 -20.87 -18.02
N ARG A 217 6.09 -21.43 -18.64
CA ARG A 217 5.49 -20.96 -19.90
C ARG A 217 5.13 -19.47 -19.85
N ARG A 218 5.45 -18.81 -20.97
CA ARG A 218 5.23 -17.40 -21.28
C ARG A 218 3.76 -17.01 -21.18
N ALA A 219 3.50 -15.95 -20.42
CA ALA A 219 2.49 -14.96 -20.75
C ALA A 219 3.21 -13.77 -21.40
N GLU A 220 2.85 -13.48 -22.65
CA GLU A 220 3.10 -12.26 -23.45
C GLU A 220 2.29 -11.12 -22.81
N THR A 221 2.61 -9.82 -22.81
CA THR A 221 3.44 -8.86 -23.60
C THR A 221 3.51 -7.59 -22.70
N ASP A 222 4.50 -6.68 -22.66
CA ASP A 222 5.01 -5.75 -23.67
C ASP A 222 6.33 -5.13 -23.15
N GLY A 223 7.37 -5.06 -23.99
CA GLY A 223 8.67 -4.43 -23.67
C GLY A 223 9.84 -5.43 -23.62
N GLN A 224 10.55 -5.59 -24.76
CA GLN A 224 11.79 -6.34 -24.99
C GLN A 224 12.29 -7.29 -23.87
N GLY A 225 11.48 -8.29 -23.47
CA GLY A 225 11.93 -9.40 -22.62
C GLY A 225 12.29 -9.07 -21.16
N PHE A 226 12.06 -7.84 -20.70
CA PHE A 226 12.35 -7.42 -19.33
C PHE A 226 11.07 -7.00 -18.61
N ARG A 227 10.92 -7.41 -17.34
CA ARG A 227 9.76 -7.10 -16.49
C ARG A 227 10.15 -6.14 -15.37
N ILE A 228 9.21 -5.27 -14.99
CA ILE A 228 9.33 -4.49 -13.75
C ILE A 228 9.41 -5.47 -12.57
N GLY A 229 10.33 -5.22 -11.64
CA GLY A 229 10.71 -6.11 -10.53
C GLY A 229 11.78 -7.15 -10.86
N GLN A 230 12.21 -7.27 -12.13
CA GLN A 230 13.23 -8.23 -12.52
C GLN A 230 14.64 -7.78 -12.09
N ASN A 231 15.40 -8.71 -11.53
CA ASN A 231 16.83 -8.52 -11.29
C ASN A 231 17.59 -8.56 -12.61
N VAL A 232 18.42 -7.55 -12.82
CA VAL A 232 19.24 -7.37 -14.02
C VAL A 232 20.67 -7.01 -13.63
N ARG A 233 21.62 -7.38 -14.48
CA ARG A 233 23.02 -7.02 -14.35
C ARG A 233 23.40 -6.08 -15.48
N HIS A 234 23.99 -4.95 -15.10
CA HIS A 234 24.54 -3.96 -16.03
C HIS A 234 26.09 -4.00 -16.00
N PRO A 235 26.78 -4.04 -17.15
CA PRO A 235 28.24 -4.16 -17.19
C PRO A 235 29.00 -3.07 -16.41
N LYS A 236 28.46 -1.85 -16.39
CA LYS A 236 29.06 -0.69 -15.70
C LYS A 236 28.59 -0.50 -14.25
N PHE A 237 27.37 -0.93 -13.92
CA PHE A 237 26.71 -0.56 -12.66
C PHE A 237 26.45 -1.75 -11.74
N GLY A 238 26.78 -2.97 -12.18
CA GLY A 238 26.59 -4.18 -11.38
C GLY A 238 25.15 -4.67 -11.42
N GLU A 239 24.75 -5.40 -10.38
CA GLU A 239 23.39 -5.90 -10.23
C GLU A 239 22.43 -4.80 -9.80
N GLY A 240 21.22 -4.84 -10.33
CA GLY A 240 20.16 -3.91 -10.02
C GLY A 240 18.79 -4.50 -10.30
N MET A 241 17.75 -3.79 -9.88
CA MET A 241 16.36 -4.19 -10.10
C MET A 241 15.67 -3.17 -10.98
N ILE A 242 14.91 -3.65 -11.97
CA ILE A 242 14.03 -2.78 -12.77
C ILE A 242 12.89 -2.33 -11.86
N ILE A 243 12.77 -1.03 -11.64
CA ILE A 243 11.71 -0.45 -10.79
C ILE A 243 10.61 0.23 -11.62
N ASP A 244 10.91 0.58 -12.87
CA ASP A 244 9.96 1.25 -13.77
C ASP A 244 10.31 0.98 -15.23
N CYS A 245 9.32 1.08 -16.11
CA CYS A 245 9.48 0.93 -17.56
C CYS A 245 8.55 1.91 -18.28
N GLU A 246 9.12 2.77 -19.11
CA GLU A 246 8.42 3.79 -19.88
C GLU A 246 8.75 3.68 -21.37
N GLY A 247 7.78 4.01 -22.23
CA GLY A 247 7.93 4.00 -23.68
C GLY A 247 7.54 2.68 -24.34
N ARG A 248 7.54 2.66 -25.68
CA ARG A 248 7.21 1.48 -26.49
C ARG A 248 8.23 1.31 -27.61
N GLY A 249 8.56 0.05 -27.94
CA GLY A 249 9.45 -0.27 -29.06
C GLY A 249 10.91 0.11 -28.81
N ALA A 250 11.52 0.86 -29.73
CA ALA A 250 12.93 1.26 -29.67
C ALA A 250 13.21 2.33 -28.61
N ASP A 251 12.21 3.18 -28.28
CA ASP A 251 12.35 4.24 -27.27
C ASP A 251 12.08 3.76 -25.83
N THR A 252 12.01 2.44 -25.62
CA THR A 252 11.77 1.87 -24.28
C THR A 252 12.91 2.23 -23.34
N ARG A 253 12.57 2.86 -22.21
CA ARG A 253 13.50 3.19 -21.13
C ARG A 253 13.10 2.44 -19.88
N VAL A 254 14.07 1.86 -19.20
CA VAL A 254 13.90 1.20 -17.92
C VAL A 254 14.58 2.01 -16.83
N ARG A 255 13.92 2.16 -15.70
CA ARG A 255 14.52 2.72 -14.50
C ARG A 255 15.06 1.57 -13.67
N VAL A 256 16.35 1.57 -13.41
CA VAL A 256 17.04 0.49 -12.70
C VAL A 256 17.74 1.03 -11.46
N LYS A 257 17.47 0.41 -10.31
CA LYS A 257 18.15 0.71 -9.04
C LYS A 257 19.34 -0.23 -8.91
N PHE A 258 20.56 0.31 -8.89
CA PHE A 258 21.80 -0.45 -8.73
C PHE A 258 22.34 -0.27 -7.31
N GLY A 259 22.40 -1.36 -6.54
CA GLY A 259 22.82 -1.33 -5.13
C GLY A 259 22.13 -0.23 -4.31
N SER A 260 22.89 0.47 -3.47
CA SER A 260 22.40 1.56 -2.62
C SER A 260 22.35 2.94 -3.29
N GLY A 261 22.86 3.10 -4.52
CA GLY A 261 22.92 4.38 -5.23
C GLY A 261 21.59 4.83 -5.87
N ASP A 262 21.47 6.07 -6.34
CA ASP A 262 20.22 6.55 -6.95
C ASP A 262 19.82 5.76 -8.21
N PRO A 263 18.50 5.52 -8.42
CA PRO A 263 18.01 4.79 -9.58
C PRO A 263 18.29 5.56 -10.87
N LYS A 264 18.64 4.82 -11.93
CA LYS A 264 19.05 5.38 -13.22
C LYS A 264 18.11 4.99 -14.34
N TRP A 265 17.75 5.96 -15.16
CA TRP A 265 17.07 5.72 -16.43
C TRP A 265 18.08 5.22 -17.47
N LEU A 266 17.77 4.08 -18.08
CA LEU A 266 18.57 3.46 -19.13
C LEU A 266 17.68 3.15 -20.32
N ALA A 267 18.11 3.54 -21.52
CA ALA A 267 17.45 3.13 -22.76
C ALA A 267 17.72 1.64 -22.98
N LEU A 268 16.66 0.83 -23.07
CA LEU A 268 16.72 -0.64 -23.05
C LEU A 268 17.60 -1.20 -24.17
N GLU A 269 17.55 -0.57 -25.35
CA GLU A 269 18.35 -0.93 -26.53
C GLU A 269 19.87 -0.77 -26.30
N TYR A 270 20.28 0.19 -25.47
CA TYR A 270 21.70 0.49 -25.22
C TYR A 270 22.21 0.00 -23.87
N ALA A 271 21.31 -0.33 -22.94
CA ALA A 271 21.64 -0.66 -21.56
C ALA A 271 22.39 -2.00 -21.42
N LYS A 272 22.32 -2.89 -22.42
CA LYS A 272 22.95 -4.24 -22.37
C LYS A 272 22.69 -4.96 -21.05
N LEU A 273 21.46 -4.88 -20.56
CA LEU A 273 21.06 -5.55 -19.33
C LEU A 273 21.01 -7.06 -19.57
N ALA A 274 21.50 -7.83 -18.62
CA ALA A 274 21.37 -9.28 -18.61
C ALA A 274 20.46 -9.69 -17.44
N PRO A 275 19.47 -10.58 -17.65
CA PRO A 275 18.68 -11.13 -16.54
C PRO A 275 19.60 -11.89 -15.56
N VAL A 276 19.30 -11.78 -14.26
CA VAL A 276 19.99 -12.52 -13.18
C VAL A 276 19.08 -13.61 -12.63
#